data_AF-A0A4U8S5D8-F1
#
_entry.id   AF-A0A4U8S5D8-F1
#
_cell.length_a   1.000
_cell.length_b   1.000
_cell.length_c   1.000
_cell.angle_alpha   90.00
_cell.angle_beta   90.00
_cell.angle_gamma   90.00
#
_symmetry.space_group_name_H-M   'P 1'
#
loop_
_entity.id
_entity.type
_entity.pdbx_description
1 polymer ?
#
loop_
_entity_poly.entity_id
_entity_poly.type
_entity_poly.pdbx_seq_one_letter_code
_entity_poly.pdbx_strand_id
1 'polypeptide(L)' 'MADSHIHTDIEESDNKEENFEEMVEFAKKVLGKLSSQEITLKESLQLYEQGMESLKKAQSLLEDAKIKYQEFQESKED' A
#
# COMPACT_ATOMS: atom_id res chain seq x y z
N MET A 1 -27.11 25.61 12.57
CA MET A 1 -26.83 24.23 12.98
C MET A 1 -26.27 23.54 11.76
N ALA A 2 -24.99 23.18 11.85
CA ALA A 2 -24.24 22.49 10.80
C ALA A 2 -24.67 21.03 10.76
N ASP A 3 -24.82 20.49 9.56
CA ASP A 3 -24.18 19.23 9.17
C ASP A 3 -24.47 18.95 7.69
N SER A 4 -23.66 19.55 6.81
CA SER A 4 -23.51 19.06 5.44
C SER A 4 -22.71 17.76 5.50
N HIS A 5 -23.41 16.63 5.56
CA HIS A 5 -22.81 15.33 5.28
C HIS A 5 -22.39 15.31 3.81
N ILE A 6 -21.12 15.65 3.58
CA ILE A 6 -20.44 15.33 2.32
C ILE A 6 -20.23 13.81 2.38
N HIS A 7 -21.14 13.07 1.74
CA HIS A 7 -20.86 11.69 1.36
C HIS A 7 -19.93 11.79 0.15
N THR A 8 -18.63 11.73 0.43
CA THR A 8 -17.65 11.50 -0.64
C THR A 8 -17.78 10.03 -1.01
N ASP A 9 -18.71 9.74 -1.92
CA ASP A 9 -18.71 8.52 -2.71
C ASP A 9 -17.39 8.54 -3.52
N ILE A 10 -16.33 8.00 -2.90
CA ILE A 10 -15.15 7.57 -3.64
C ILE A 10 -15.64 6.35 -4.41
N GLU A 11 -15.97 6.59 -5.68
CA GLU A 11 -16.25 5.54 -6.65
C GLU A 11 -15.14 4.50 -6.56
N GLU A 12 -15.49 3.30 -6.12
CA GLU A 12 -14.67 2.10 -6.22
C GLU A 12 -14.40 1.85 -7.70
N SER A 13 -13.32 2.45 -8.20
CA SER A 13 -12.79 2.13 -9.50
C SER A 13 -12.23 0.72 -9.45
N ASP A 14 -13.00 -0.22 -9.99
CA ASP A 14 -12.65 -1.61 -10.34
C ASP A 14 -11.43 -1.62 -11.29
N ASN A 15 -10.26 -1.34 -10.74
CA ASN A 15 -8.98 -1.51 -11.40
C ASN A 15 -8.12 -2.33 -10.43
N LYS A 16 -7.97 -3.62 -10.73
CA LYS A 16 -7.12 -4.57 -9.98
C LYS A 16 -5.62 -4.28 -10.17
N GLU A 17 -5.23 -3.00 -10.15
CA GLU A 17 -3.87 -2.64 -9.80
C GLU A 17 -3.83 -2.64 -8.27
N GLU A 18 -3.08 -3.57 -7.68
CA GLU A 18 -2.84 -3.62 -6.24
C GLU A 18 -2.48 -2.19 -5.77
N ASN A 19 -3.34 -1.58 -4.96
CA ASN A 19 -3.10 -0.22 -4.47
C ASN A 19 -2.14 -0.26 -3.28
N PHE A 20 -1.54 0.89 -2.97
CA PHE A 20 -0.53 1.00 -1.91
C PHE A 20 -1.07 0.50 -0.56
N GLU A 21 -2.31 0.82 -0.25
CA GLU A 21 -3.02 0.47 0.98
C GLU A 21 -3.16 -1.05 1.11
N GLU A 22 -3.56 -1.74 0.03
CA GLU A 22 -3.66 -3.20 -0.02
C GLU A 22 -2.30 -3.87 0.18
N MET A 23 -1.24 -3.34 -0.44
CA MET A 23 0.11 -3.88 -0.28
C MET A 23 0.62 -3.77 1.16
N VAL A 24 0.33 -2.65 1.83
CA VAL A 24 0.69 -2.43 3.24
C VAL A 24 -0.15 -3.31 4.16
N GLU A 25 -1.45 -3.43 3.91
CA GLU A 25 -2.32 -4.32 4.69
C GLU A 25 -1.93 -5.80 4.53
N PHE A 26 -1.54 -6.21 3.32
CA PHE A 26 -1.00 -7.55 3.10
C PHE A 26 0.28 -7.78 3.92
N ALA A 27 1.23 -6.85 3.91
CA ALA A 27 2.45 -6.95 4.70
C ALA A 27 2.18 -7.05 6.22
N LYS A 28 1.21 -6.28 6.73
CA LYS A 28 0.77 -6.39 8.14
C LYS A 28 0.18 -7.77 8.45
N LYS A 29 -0.66 -8.30 7.55
CA LYS A 29 -1.24 -9.65 7.70
C LYS A 29 -0.15 -10.73 7.70
N VAL A 30 0.86 -10.61 6.84
CA VAL A 30 2.04 -11.50 6.83
C VAL A 30 2.74 -11.46 8.18
N LEU A 31 3.07 -10.27 8.70
CA LEU A 31 3.71 -10.12 10.02
C LEU A 31 2.89 -10.74 11.16
N GLY A 32 1.56 -10.54 11.13
CA GLY A 32 0.65 -11.17 12.09
C GLY A 32 0.70 -12.70 12.04
N LYS A 33 0.72 -13.28 10.83
CA LYS A 33 0.82 -14.73 10.64
C LYS A 33 2.17 -15.30 11.07
N LEU A 34 3.27 -14.61 10.77
CA LEU A 34 4.61 -15.00 11.22
C LEU A 34 4.76 -14.99 12.74
N SER A 35 3.95 -14.18 13.43
CA SER A 35 3.91 -14.11 14.90
C SER A 35 3.09 -15.24 15.53
N SER A 36 2.31 -15.98 14.74
CA SER A 36 1.52 -17.12 15.21
C SER A 36 2.39 -18.38 15.29
N GLN A 37 2.21 -19.18 16.35
CA GLN A 37 3.00 -20.40 16.60
C GLN A 37 2.54 -21.61 15.76
N GLU A 38 1.56 -21.43 14.88
CA GLU A 38 0.91 -22.49 14.08
C GLU A 38 1.34 -22.49 12.60
N ILE A 39 2.57 -22.06 12.30
CA ILE A 39 3.09 -22.03 10.93
C ILE A 39 4.35 -22.89 10.80
N THR A 40 4.47 -23.63 9.70
CA THR A 40 5.71 -24.37 9.42
C THR A 40 6.82 -23.42 8.98
N LEU A 41 8.09 -23.82 9.19
CA LEU A 41 9.24 -23.02 8.76
C LEU A 41 9.18 -22.68 7.26
N LYS A 42 8.78 -23.64 6.42
CA LYS A 42 8.66 -23.44 4.97
C LYS A 42 7.62 -22.36 4.63
N GLU A 43 6.44 -22.44 5.24
CA GLU A 43 5.38 -21.46 5.02
C GLU A 43 5.78 -20.08 5.55
N SER A 44 6.50 -20.03 6.68
CA SER A 44 7.01 -18.77 7.24
C SER A 44 7.98 -18.06 6.29
N LEU A 45 8.87 -18.80 5.63
CA LEU A 45 9.78 -18.24 4.62
C LEU A 45 9.02 -17.72 3.40
N GLN A 46 8.04 -18.48 2.90
CA GLN A 46 7.23 -18.06 1.75
C GLN A 46 6.41 -16.80 2.06
N LEU A 47 5.75 -16.74 3.22
CA LEU A 47 5.01 -15.56 3.63
C LEU A 47 5.92 -14.35 3.81
N TYR A 48 7.10 -14.53 4.42
CA TYR A 48 8.08 -13.46 4.57
C TYR A 48 8.52 -12.90 3.21
N GLU A 49 8.86 -13.78 2.26
CA GLU A 49 9.23 -13.37 0.90
C GLU A 49 8.11 -12.58 0.22
N GLN A 50 6.86 -13.07 0.30
CA GLN A 50 5.70 -12.38 -0.26
C GLN A 50 5.46 -11.02 0.40
N GLY A 51 5.55 -10.93 1.72
CA GLY A 51 5.40 -9.67 2.45
C GLY A 51 6.49 -8.66 2.09
N MET A 52 7.73 -9.12 1.93
CA MET A 52 8.84 -8.27 1.49
C MET A 52 8.69 -7.78 0.06
N GLU A 53 8.20 -8.62 -0.85
CA GLU A 53 7.91 -8.20 -2.22
C GLU A 53 6.83 -7.12 -2.25
N SER A 54 5.75 -7.31 -1.47
CA SER A 54 4.67 -6.33 -1.32
C SER A 54 5.18 -4.98 -0.80
N LEU A 55 6.01 -4.98 0.26
CA LEU A 55 6.59 -3.74 0.79
C LEU A 55 7.52 -3.04 -0.20
N LYS A 56 8.28 -3.79 -0.99
CA LYS A 56 9.14 -3.21 -2.04
C LYS A 56 8.32 -2.51 -3.11
N LYS A 57 7.20 -3.12 -3.55
CA LYS A 57 6.29 -2.49 -4.53
C LYS A 57 5.67 -1.22 -3.94
N ALA A 58 5.20 -1.28 -2.70
CA ALA A 58 4.65 -0.12 -2.00
C ALA A 58 5.68 1.02 -1.88
N GLN A 59 6.95 0.70 -1.58
CA GLN A 59 8.03 1.69 -1.54
C GLN A 59 8.31 2.32 -2.90
N SER A 60 8.30 1.52 -3.98
CA SER A 60 8.46 2.04 -5.34
C SER A 60 7.35 3.04 -5.70
N LEU A 61 6.10 2.72 -5.37
CA LEU A 61 4.96 3.61 -5.59
C LEU A 61 5.13 4.97 -4.87
N LEU A 62 5.66 4.96 -3.64
CA LEU A 62 5.93 6.19 -2.90
C LEU A 62 7.06 7.02 -3.52
N GLU A 63 8.13 6.39 -4.00
CA GLU A 63 9.22 7.11 -4.65
C GLU A 63 8.74 7.72 -5.98
N ASP A 64 7.97 6.98 -6.77
CA ASP A 64 7.38 7.48 -8.02
C ASP A 64 6.43 8.66 -7.76
N ALA A 65 5.60 8.58 -6.72
CA ALA A 65 4.72 9.68 -6.32
C ALA A 65 5.51 10.93 -5.88
N LYS A 66 6.61 10.73 -5.16
CA LYS A 66 7.50 11.81 -4.73
C LYS A 66 8.20 12.47 -5.92
N ILE A 67 8.70 11.69 -6.88
CA ILE A 67 9.31 12.22 -8.11
C ILE A 67 8.29 13.08 -8.87
N LYS A 68 7.09 12.55 -9.12
CA LYS A 68 6.00 13.31 -9.79
C LYS A 68 5.65 14.60 -9.06
N TYR A 69 5.65 14.57 -7.72
CA TYR A 69 5.42 15.77 -6.93
C TYR A 69 6.54 16.80 -7.12
N GLN A 70 7.80 16.37 -7.13
CA GLN A 70 8.96 17.25 -7.35
C GLN A 70 8.91 17.88 -8.74
N GLU A 71 8.66 17.09 -9.79
CA GLU A 71 8.49 17.58 -11.17
C GLU A 71 7.37 18.63 -11.26
N PHE A 72 6.26 18.40 -10.56
CA PHE A 72 5.15 19.36 -10.52
C PHE A 72 5.52 20.67 -9.82
N GLN A 73 6.33 20.63 -8.75
CA GLN A 73 6.82 21.83 -8.08
C GLN A 73 7.78 22.61 -9.00
N GLU A 74 8.73 21.92 -9.64
CA GLU A 74 9.68 22.54 -10.58
C GLU A 74 8.94 23.19 -11.77
N SER A 75 7.91 22.54 -12.31
CA SER A 75 7.10 23.10 -13.42
C SER A 75 6.25 24.32 -13.06
N LYS A 76 6.09 24.65 -11.77
CA LYS A 76 5.31 25.81 -11.29
C LYS A 76 6.17 27.06 -11.05
N GLU A 77 7.50 26.93 -11.10
CA GLU A 77 8.44 28.02 -10.85
C GLU A 77 8.93 28.71 -12.15
N ASP A 78 8.53 28.20 -13.33
CA ASP A 78 8.71 28.82 -14.66
C ASP A 78 7.43 29.51 -15.18
#